data_AF-A0A2L2Z2Z1-F1
#
_entry.id   AF-A0A2L2Z2Z1-F1
#
_cell.length_a   1.000
_cell.length_b   1.000
_cell.length_c   1.000
_cell.angle_alpha   90.00
_cell.angle_beta   90.00
_cell.angle_gamma   90.00
#
_symmetry.space_group_name_H-M   'P 1'
#
loop_
_entity.id
_entity.type
_entity.pdbx_description
1 polymer ?
#
loop_
_entity_poly.entity_id
_entity_poly.type
_entity_poly.pdbx_seq_one_letter_code
_entity_poly.pdbx_strand_id
1 'polypeptide(L)'
;TNFLALADQKGKYFINGNWRVDSPGKFNVHGSEFIYNRTSDGTEILSSTNPTKYILIVLVMGNGDVPTVRYEYWMSTYSHKQRTSQQHTSYQ
;
A
#
# COMPACT_ATOMS: atom_id res chain seq x y z
N THR A 1 -6.44 16.65 12.04
CA THR A 1 -5.37 15.63 12.13
C THR A 1 -5.41 14.75 10.91
N ASN A 2 -4.26 14.33 10.39
CA ASN A 2 -4.18 13.45 9.24
C ASN A 2 -3.79 12.02 9.64
N PHE A 3 -4.17 11.06 8.80
CA PHE A 3 -3.84 9.66 8.95
C PHE A 3 -3.79 8.97 7.57
N LEU A 4 -2.90 8.00 7.45
CA LEU A 4 -2.79 7.04 6.37
C LEU A 4 -3.99 6.10 6.41
N ALA A 5 -4.49 5.73 5.25
CA ALA A 5 -5.46 4.66 5.10
C ALA A 5 -5.07 3.74 3.95
N LEU A 6 -5.48 2.49 4.05
CA LEU A 6 -5.18 1.46 3.05
C LEU A 6 -6.48 0.88 2.52
N ALA A 7 -6.67 0.96 1.21
CA ALA A 7 -7.83 0.40 0.51
C ALA A 7 -7.42 -0.43 -0.70
N ASP A 8 -8.33 -1.27 -1.18
CA ASP A 8 -8.22 -1.87 -2.52
C ASP A 8 -8.78 -0.93 -3.61
N GLN A 9 -8.62 -1.33 -4.87
CA GLN A 9 -9.15 -0.59 -6.02
C GLN A 9 -10.69 -0.52 -6.07
N LYS A 10 -11.40 -1.34 -5.28
CA LYS A 10 -12.87 -1.33 -5.19
C LYS A 10 -13.37 -0.40 -4.07
N GLY A 11 -12.45 0.26 -3.34
CA GLY A 11 -12.78 1.15 -2.24
C GLY A 11 -13.03 0.44 -0.92
N LYS A 12 -12.69 -0.86 -0.80
CA LYS A 12 -12.73 -1.55 0.49
C LYS A 12 -11.52 -1.12 1.32
N TYR A 13 -11.79 -0.51 2.47
CA TYR A 13 -10.76 -0.16 3.44
C TYR A 13 -10.34 -1.37 4.29
N PHE A 14 -9.04 -1.46 4.55
CA PHE A 14 -8.43 -2.44 5.45
C PHE A 14 -7.83 -1.80 6.69
N ILE A 15 -7.35 -0.55 6.56
CA ILE A 15 -6.75 0.22 7.64
C ILE A 15 -7.28 1.64 7.53
N ASN A 16 -7.72 2.18 8.67
CA ASN A 16 -8.20 3.55 8.87
C ASN A 16 -9.30 3.98 7.87
N GLY A 17 -10.30 3.12 7.64
CA GLY A 17 -11.43 3.45 6.77
C GLY A 17 -12.52 4.28 7.45
N ASN A 18 -13.44 4.82 6.65
CA ASN A 18 -14.67 5.47 7.15
C ASN A 18 -14.42 6.59 8.18
N TRP A 19 -13.38 7.40 7.98
CA TRP A 19 -12.97 8.49 8.88
C TRP A 19 -12.63 8.04 10.32
N ARG A 20 -12.28 6.76 10.51
CA ARG A 20 -11.88 6.20 11.82
C ARG A 20 -10.44 5.76 11.79
N VAL A 21 -9.75 5.95 12.92
CA VAL A 21 -8.37 5.48 13.13
C VAL A 21 -8.44 4.15 13.88
N ASP A 22 -7.88 3.11 13.29
CA ASP A 22 -7.74 1.79 13.88
C ASP A 22 -6.60 1.78 14.93
N SER A 23 -6.62 0.78 15.82
CA SER A 23 -5.50 0.57 16.73
C SER A 23 -4.23 0.14 15.98
N PRO A 24 -3.03 0.58 16.41
CA PRO A 24 -1.77 0.05 15.90
C PRO A 24 -1.71 -1.47 15.95
N GLY A 25 -1.19 -2.10 14.90
CA GLY A 25 -1.16 -3.56 14.82
C GLY A 25 -0.87 -4.13 13.43
N LYS A 26 -1.11 -5.44 13.32
CA LYS A 26 -0.92 -6.21 12.09
C LYS A 26 -2.26 -6.42 11.38
N PHE A 27 -2.26 -6.24 10.06
CA PHE A 27 -3.44 -6.36 9.22
C PHE A 27 -3.15 -7.30 8.05
N ASN A 28 -4.05 -8.27 7.81
CA ASN A 28 -3.98 -9.09 6.61
C ASN A 28 -4.76 -8.42 5.48
N VAL A 29 -4.06 -8.05 4.42
CA VAL A 29 -4.59 -7.33 3.26
C VAL A 29 -4.36 -8.19 2.02
N HIS A 30 -5.41 -8.91 1.61
CA HIS A 30 -5.36 -9.82 0.47
C HIS A 30 -4.17 -10.82 0.50
N GLY A 31 -3.83 -11.31 1.68
CA GLY A 31 -2.73 -12.27 1.85
C GLY A 31 -1.34 -11.65 1.95
N SER A 32 -1.23 -10.33 2.05
CA SER A 32 -0.02 -9.60 2.45
C SER A 32 -0.23 -9.04 3.87
N GLU A 33 0.79 -9.13 4.73
CA GLU A 33 0.72 -8.58 6.10
C GLU A 33 1.25 -7.15 6.10
N PHE A 34 0.42 -6.23 6.60
CA PHE A 34 0.77 -4.84 6.84
C PHE A 34 0.92 -4.59 8.34
N ILE A 35 1.91 -3.78 8.71
CA ILE A 35 2.12 -3.28 10.07
C ILE A 35 1.79 -1.80 10.04
N TYR A 36 0.80 -1.41 10.82
CA TYR A 36 0.41 -0.01 11.03
C TYR A 36 0.79 0.42 12.44
N ASN A 37 1.51 1.53 12.54
CA ASN A 37 1.90 2.14 13.80
C ASN A 37 1.55 3.63 13.81
N ARG A 38 1.15 4.11 14.99
CA ARG A 38 0.84 5.52 15.24
C ARG A 38 1.40 5.91 16.60
N THR A 39 2.31 6.87 16.62
CA THR A 39 2.90 7.41 17.85
C THR A 39 2.01 8.49 18.46
N SER A 40 2.28 8.86 19.72
CA SER A 40 1.49 9.85 20.46
C SER A 40 1.53 11.26 19.86
N ASP A 41 2.61 11.60 19.15
CA ASP A 41 2.76 12.87 18.40
C ASP A 41 1.99 12.87 17.06
N GLY A 42 1.35 11.76 16.71
CA GLY A 42 0.57 11.61 15.48
C GLY A 42 1.40 11.20 14.26
N THR A 43 2.68 10.88 14.40
CA THR A 43 3.46 10.26 13.32
C THR A 43 2.91 8.87 13.01
N GLU A 44 2.76 8.56 11.73
CA GLU A 44 2.23 7.27 11.27
C GLU A 44 3.19 6.56 10.34
N ILE A 45 3.25 5.24 10.51
CA ILE A 45 4.09 4.35 9.73
C ILE A 45 3.23 3.19 9.25
N LEU A 46 3.29 2.92 7.95
CA LEU A 46 2.68 1.76 7.32
C LEU A 46 3.74 1.01 6.53
N SER A 47 3.98 -0.26 6.88
CA SER A 47 4.93 -1.13 6.17
C SER A 47 4.29 -2.47 5.83
N SER A 48 4.79 -3.11 4.77
CA SER A 48 4.40 -4.48 4.41
C SER A 48 5.58 -5.41 4.64
N THR A 49 5.35 -6.55 5.29
CA THR A 49 6.41 -7.56 5.51
C THR A 49 6.57 -8.52 4.34
N ASN A 50 5.60 -8.55 3.42
CA ASN A 50 5.56 -9.44 2.26
C ASN A 50 5.23 -8.66 0.98
N PRO A 51 5.54 -9.21 -0.22
CA PRO A 51 5.10 -8.61 -1.48
C PRO A 51 3.58 -8.45 -1.55
N THR A 52 3.12 -7.38 -2.19
CA THR A 52 1.70 -7.18 -2.47
C THR A 52 1.25 -8.07 -3.63
N LYS A 53 0.09 -8.71 -3.48
CA LYS A 53 -0.51 -9.57 -4.53
C LYS A 53 -1.53 -8.85 -5.40
N TYR A 54 -2.08 -7.76 -4.89
CA TYR A 54 -3.12 -6.97 -5.53
C TYR A 54 -2.73 -5.49 -5.47
N ILE A 55 -3.31 -4.69 -6.36
CA ILE A 55 -3.14 -3.25 -6.33
C ILE A 55 -3.85 -2.71 -5.09
N LEU A 56 -3.11 -1.94 -4.30
CA LEU A 56 -3.58 -1.27 -3.10
C LEU A 56 -3.40 0.24 -3.26
N ILE A 57 -4.28 1.00 -2.63
CA ILE A 57 -4.29 2.45 -2.64
C ILE A 57 -3.97 2.91 -1.22
N VAL A 58 -2.86 3.64 -1.08
CA VAL A 58 -2.52 4.35 0.16
C VAL A 58 -3.07 5.77 0.04
N LEU A 59 -3.89 6.15 1.01
CA LEU A 59 -4.56 7.45 1.08
C LEU A 59 -4.02 8.22 2.29
N VAL A 60 -4.04 9.54 2.20
CA VAL A 60 -3.91 10.42 3.36
C VAL A 60 -5.27 11.07 3.57
N MET A 61 -5.90 10.79 4.70
CA MET A 61 -7.20 11.34 5.07
C MET A 61 -7.06 12.26 6.27
N GLY A 62 -7.87 13.32 6.30
CA GLY A 62 -7.86 14.29 7.38
C GLY A 62 -8.30 15.66 6.93
N ASN A 63 -8.39 16.55 7.90
CA ASN A 63 -8.73 17.96 7.75
C ASN A 63 -7.67 18.89 8.36
N GLY A 64 -6.47 18.35 8.64
CA GLY A 64 -5.35 19.14 9.16
C GLY A 64 -4.52 19.76 8.04
N ASP A 65 -3.40 20.36 8.43
CA ASP A 65 -2.39 20.88 7.50
C ASP A 65 -1.88 19.79 6.58
N VAL A 66 -1.38 20.15 5.39
CA VAL A 66 -0.82 19.17 4.45
C VAL A 66 0.37 18.46 5.09
N PRO A 67 0.32 17.14 5.33
CA PRO A 67 1.40 16.44 6.00
C PRO A 67 2.57 16.19 5.05
N THR A 68 3.76 16.02 5.61
CA THR A 68 4.89 15.47 4.85
C THR A 68 4.73 13.95 4.77
N VAL A 69 4.78 13.39 3.57
CA VAL A 69 4.74 11.94 3.33
C VAL A 69 6.03 11.50 2.67
N ARG A 70 6.60 10.40 3.18
CA ARG A 70 7.77 9.73 2.60
C ARG A 70 7.43 8.26 2.41
N TYR A 71 7.86 7.69 1.29
CA TYR A 71 7.63 6.29 0.97
C TYR A 71 8.81 5.70 0.23
N GLU A 72 9.01 4.41 0.43
CA GLU A 72 9.99 3.59 -0.25
C GLU A 72 9.36 2.22 -0.54
N TYR A 73 9.79 1.60 -1.62
CA TYR A 73 9.27 0.30 -2.02
C TYR A 73 10.26 -0.41 -2.93
N TRP A 74 10.14 -1.73 -2.98
CA TRP A 74 10.89 -2.59 -3.88
C TRP A 74 9.98 -3.04 -5.02
N MET A 75 10.51 -3.07 -6.24
CA MET A 75 9.83 -3.68 -7.39
C MET A 75 10.58 -4.91 -7.86
N SER A 76 9.84 -5.96 -8.23
CA SER A 76 10.42 -7.12 -8.88
C SER A 76 10.97 -6.73 -10.25
N THR A 77 12.23 -7.04 -10.50
CA THR A 77 12.91 -6.78 -11.78
C THR A 77 12.57 -7.84 -12.85
N TYR A 78 11.90 -8.93 -12.47
CA TYR A 78 11.61 -10.06 -13.36
C TYR A 78 10.45 -9.83 -14.36
N SER A 79 9.62 -8.82 -14.14
CA SER A 79 8.46 -8.50 -15.00
C SER A 79 8.83 -7.80 -16.31
N HIS A 80 10.08 -7.37 -16.50
CA HIS A 80 10.52 -6.71 -17.75
C HIS A 80 10.99 -7.66 -18.86
N LYS A 81 11.32 -8.93 -18.56
CA LYS A 81 11.85 -9.87 -19.58
C LYS A 81 10.79 -10.67 -20.35
N GLN A 82 9.52 -10.68 -19.92
CA GLN A 82 8.48 -11.48 -20.58
C GLN A 82 7.73 -10.75 -21.71
N ARG A 83 7.91 -9.43 -21.90
CA ARG A 83 7.31 -8.72 -23.04
C ARG A 83 8.17 -8.78 -24.32
N THR A 84 9.47 -9.04 -24.21
CA THR A 84 10.39 -9.06 -25.37
C THR A 84 10.69 -10.46 -25.92
N SER A 85 10.32 -11.52 -25.20
CA SER A 85 10.59 -12.91 -25.62
C SER A 85 9.42 -13.60 -26.32
N GLN A 86 8.23 -12.99 -26.38
CA GLN A 86 7.07 -13.53 -27.13
C GLN A 86 6.88 -12.91 -28.53
N GLN A 87 7.68 -11.92 -28.92
CA GLN A 87 7.61 -11.32 -30.27
C GLN A 87 8.65 -11.88 -31.25
N HIS A 88 9.40 -12.91 -30.89
CA HIS A 88 10.45 -13.49 -31.75
C HIS A 88 10.26 -14.99 -32.03
N THR A 89 9.02 -15.41 -32.28
CA THR A 89 8.70 -16.70 -32.94
C THR A 89 7.36 -16.61 -33.65
N SER A 90 7.34 -16.03 -34.86
CA SER A 90 6.39 -16.37 -35.93
C SER A 90 6.73 -15.62 -37.22
N TYR A 91 7.65 -16.20 -37.99
CA TYR A 91 7.60 -16.18 -39.46
C TYR A 91 8.08 -17.56 -39.95
N GLN A 92 7.13 -18.44 -40.23
CA GLN A 92 7.25 -19.53 -41.18
C GLN A 92 6.04 -19.41 -42.09
#